data_AF-A0A6N7WXY3-F1
#
_entry.id   AF-A0A6N7WXY3-F1
#
_cell.length_a   1.000
_cell.length_b   1.000
_cell.length_c   1.000
_cell.angle_alpha   90.00
_cell.angle_beta   90.00
_cell.angle_gamma   90.00
#
_symmetry.space_group_name_H-M   'P 1'
#
loop_
_entity.id
_entity.type
_entity.pdbx_description
1 polymer ?
#
loop_
_entity_poly.entity_id
_entity_poly.type
_entity_poly.pdbx_seq_one_letter_code
_entity_poly.pdbx_strand_id
1 'polypeptide(L)'
;MNELGTEKIGKLIKKFAVPCVISMIVAALYNIVDQIFIGWSSAGANGNAATNVVYPFTVVALAISLLIGDGAAANFSLSCGANESNSANKSIGNGLVLLIIISVLLSAIGFVLCDKILVLFGGNKAEKIMWGYAQSYYLIICTGLPFYMIGQGLNASIRSDGAPKYAMFSTLIGAIINIVLDPIFIFVFDMGVRGAAIATIIGQIFTFLISIVYLKIGKNFVLSKESLFINGKTVKKIIYLGWLH
;
A
#
# COMPACT_ATOMS: atom_id res chain seq x y z
N MET A 1 -20.44 -11.65 19.05
CA MET A 1 -21.21 -12.28 17.96
C MET A 1 -20.74 -11.69 16.64
N ASN A 2 -20.36 -12.54 15.69
CA ASN A 2 -19.79 -12.10 14.41
C ASN A 2 -20.92 -11.55 13.52
N GLU A 3 -21.01 -10.22 13.36
CA GLU A 3 -22.05 -9.56 12.52
C GLU A 3 -22.11 -10.15 11.11
N LEU A 4 -20.98 -10.65 10.61
CA LEU A 4 -20.83 -11.31 9.31
C LEU A 4 -21.75 -12.53 9.11
N GLY A 5 -22.11 -13.23 10.19
CA GLY A 5 -22.95 -14.45 10.12
C GLY A 5 -24.42 -14.23 10.46
N THR A 6 -24.82 -13.02 10.89
CA THR A 6 -26.16 -12.76 11.46
C THR A 6 -26.91 -11.62 10.77
N GLU A 7 -26.22 -10.74 10.04
CA GLU A 7 -26.84 -9.62 9.33
C GLU A 7 -27.40 -9.99 7.96
N LYS A 8 -28.31 -9.14 7.44
CA LYS A 8 -28.87 -9.33 6.09
C LYS A 8 -27.81 -9.13 5.02
N ILE A 9 -27.73 -10.05 4.06
CA ILE A 9 -26.75 -10.06 2.95
C ILE A 9 -26.66 -8.68 2.24
N GLY A 10 -27.79 -8.06 1.91
CA GLY A 10 -27.79 -6.74 1.24
C GLY A 10 -27.19 -5.61 2.08
N LYS A 11 -27.35 -5.64 3.41
CA LYS A 11 -26.75 -4.67 4.33
C LYS A 11 -25.24 -4.90 4.46
N LEU A 12 -24.82 -6.16 4.52
CA LEU A 12 -23.42 -6.57 4.50
C LEU A 12 -22.72 -6.14 3.21
N ILE A 13 -23.31 -6.43 2.04
CA ILE A 13 -22.76 -5.99 0.75
C ILE A 13 -22.55 -4.48 0.74
N LYS A 14 -23.55 -3.68 1.15
CA LYS A 14 -23.40 -2.21 1.20
C LYS A 14 -22.32 -1.78 2.20
N LYS A 15 -22.25 -2.42 3.38
CA LYS A 15 -21.26 -2.09 4.43
C LYS A 15 -19.81 -2.31 3.97
N PHE A 16 -19.56 -3.27 3.08
CA PHE A 16 -18.22 -3.58 2.58
C PHE A 16 -17.92 -2.97 1.21
N ALA A 17 -18.86 -3.05 0.26
CA ALA A 17 -18.66 -2.59 -1.11
C ALA A 17 -18.56 -1.07 -1.21
N VAL A 18 -19.42 -0.31 -0.50
CA VAL A 18 -19.43 1.15 -0.60
C VAL A 18 -18.09 1.75 -0.14
N PRO A 19 -17.51 1.37 1.02
CA PRO A 19 -16.20 1.86 1.41
C PRO A 19 -15.10 1.50 0.42
N CYS A 20 -15.08 0.27 -0.12
CA CYS A 20 -14.08 -0.15 -1.10
C CYS A 20 -14.17 0.68 -2.39
N VAL A 21 -15.37 0.88 -2.93
CA VAL A 21 -15.59 1.69 -4.14
C VAL A 21 -15.15 3.13 -3.92
N ILE A 22 -15.46 3.73 -2.76
CA ILE A 22 -15.02 5.09 -2.42
C ILE A 22 -13.48 5.16 -2.37
N SER A 23 -12.81 4.21 -1.70
CA SER A 23 -11.35 4.15 -1.68
C SER A 23 -10.75 4.08 -3.09
N MET A 24 -11.32 3.25 -3.97
CA MET A 24 -10.84 3.09 -5.33
C MET A 24 -11.04 4.36 -6.17
N ILE A 25 -12.19 5.04 -6.03
CA ILE A 25 -12.46 6.30 -6.72
C ILE A 25 -11.48 7.38 -6.26
N VAL A 26 -11.28 7.54 -4.95
CA VAL A 26 -10.34 8.54 -4.43
C VAL A 26 -8.90 8.20 -4.83
N ALA A 27 -8.54 6.92 -4.85
CA ALA A 27 -7.25 6.47 -5.35
C ALA A 27 -7.02 6.88 -6.81
N ALA A 28 -8.02 6.69 -7.68
CA ALA A 28 -7.94 7.11 -9.07
C ALA A 28 -7.86 8.64 -9.20
N LEU A 29 -8.66 9.37 -8.43
CA LEU A 29 -8.70 10.84 -8.47
C LEU A 29 -7.37 11.47 -8.04
N TYR A 30 -6.76 11.02 -6.95
CA TYR A 30 -5.50 11.64 -6.52
C TYR A 30 -4.37 11.35 -7.51
N ASN A 31 -4.31 10.15 -8.12
CA ASN A 31 -3.32 9.85 -9.16
C ASN A 31 -3.49 10.77 -10.38
N ILE A 32 -4.72 11.12 -10.76
CA ILE A 32 -4.98 12.10 -11.83
C ILE A 32 -4.51 13.50 -11.41
N VAL A 33 -4.82 13.91 -10.17
CA VAL A 33 -4.43 15.22 -9.63
C VAL A 33 -2.92 15.38 -9.56
N ASP A 34 -2.19 14.35 -9.12
CA ASP A 34 -0.73 14.31 -9.08
C ASP A 34 -0.12 14.55 -10.48
N GLN A 35 -0.62 13.83 -11.49
CA GLN A 35 -0.16 14.01 -12.89
C GLN A 35 -0.47 15.41 -13.45
N ILE A 36 -1.60 16.01 -13.04
CA ILE A 36 -1.92 17.40 -13.42
C ILE A 36 -0.94 18.37 -12.78
N PHE A 37 -0.65 18.24 -11.49
CA PHE A 37 0.27 19.14 -10.79
C PHE A 37 1.69 19.03 -11.31
N ILE A 38 2.20 17.82 -11.54
CA ILE A 38 3.52 17.63 -12.17
C ILE A 38 3.52 18.24 -13.58
N GLY A 39 2.47 18.01 -14.37
CA GLY A 39 2.34 18.55 -15.72
C GLY A 39 2.29 20.09 -15.78
N TRP A 40 1.76 20.76 -14.76
CA TRP A 40 1.76 22.22 -14.63
C TRP A 40 3.06 22.78 -14.04
N SER A 41 3.91 21.95 -13.45
CA SER A 41 5.19 22.37 -12.90
C SER A 41 6.25 22.58 -14.00
N SER A 42 7.41 23.12 -13.61
CA SER A 42 8.58 23.25 -14.47
C SER A 42 9.07 21.91 -15.06
N ALA A 43 8.72 20.78 -14.46
CA ALA A 43 9.05 19.45 -14.97
C ALA A 43 8.21 19.04 -16.20
N GLY A 44 6.97 19.55 -16.31
CA GLY A 44 6.07 19.35 -17.43
C GLY A 44 5.97 17.90 -17.91
N ALA A 45 5.96 17.71 -19.24
CA ALA A 45 5.86 16.40 -19.86
C ALA A 45 7.02 15.45 -19.50
N ASN A 46 8.24 15.98 -19.28
CA ASN A 46 9.38 15.16 -18.85
C ASN A 46 9.17 14.59 -17.44
N GLY A 47 8.51 15.34 -16.56
CA GLY A 47 8.16 14.88 -15.22
C GLY A 47 7.13 13.75 -15.24
N ASN A 48 6.06 13.91 -16.03
CA ASN A 48 5.04 12.87 -16.18
C ASN A 48 5.62 11.61 -16.85
N ALA A 49 6.50 11.77 -17.85
CA ALA A 49 7.22 10.64 -18.44
C ALA A 49 8.07 9.90 -17.41
N ALA A 50 8.78 10.64 -16.54
CA ALA A 50 9.57 10.06 -15.46
C ALA A 50 8.72 9.26 -14.46
N THR A 51 7.57 9.79 -14.02
CA THR A 51 6.68 9.05 -13.11
C THR A 51 6.11 7.79 -13.77
N ASN A 52 5.82 7.84 -15.07
CA ASN A 52 5.32 6.70 -15.83
C ASN A 52 6.37 5.58 -15.97
N VAL A 53 7.65 5.92 -16.15
CA VAL A 53 8.76 4.94 -16.14
C VAL A 53 8.89 4.28 -14.76
N VAL A 54 8.62 5.00 -13.68
CA VAL A 54 8.68 4.45 -12.31
C VAL A 54 7.44 3.63 -11.96
N TYR A 55 6.30 3.91 -12.58
CA TYR A 55 5.00 3.31 -12.24
C TYR A 55 5.02 1.77 -12.15
N PRO A 56 5.62 1.00 -13.09
CA PRO A 56 5.68 -0.46 -13.00
C PRO A 56 6.32 -0.97 -11.69
N PHE A 57 7.29 -0.25 -11.13
CA PHE A 57 7.91 -0.62 -9.85
C PHE A 57 6.88 -0.58 -8.70
N THR A 58 6.08 0.49 -8.65
CA THR A 58 5.05 0.65 -7.62
C THR A 58 3.92 -0.38 -7.77
N VAL A 59 3.57 -0.74 -9.02
CA VAL A 59 2.59 -1.80 -9.32
C VAL A 59 3.08 -3.15 -8.82
N VAL A 60 4.35 -3.51 -9.03
CA VAL A 60 4.94 -4.74 -8.51
C VAL A 60 4.90 -4.76 -6.98
N ALA A 61 5.26 -3.64 -6.34
CA ALA A 61 5.21 -3.51 -4.89
C ALA A 61 3.77 -3.66 -4.34
N LEU A 62 2.79 -3.05 -5.02
CA LEU A 62 1.37 -3.20 -4.68
C LEU A 62 0.90 -4.64 -4.84
N ALA A 63 1.24 -5.31 -5.95
CA ALA A 63 0.84 -6.69 -6.20
C ALA A 63 1.36 -7.65 -5.11
N ILE A 64 2.61 -7.50 -4.71
CA ILE A 64 3.21 -8.28 -3.61
C ILE A 64 2.51 -7.97 -2.29
N SER A 65 2.24 -6.69 -2.02
CA SER A 65 1.54 -6.25 -0.81
C SER A 65 0.13 -6.85 -0.72
N LEU A 66 -0.63 -6.84 -1.83
CA LEU A 66 -1.96 -7.43 -1.91
C LEU A 66 -1.90 -8.95 -1.78
N LEU A 67 -0.98 -9.64 -2.47
CA LEU A 67 -0.80 -11.09 -2.33
C LEU A 67 -0.59 -11.50 -0.87
N ILE A 68 0.31 -10.82 -0.15
CA ILE A 68 0.58 -11.14 1.26
C ILE A 68 -0.60 -10.71 2.15
N GLY A 69 -1.13 -9.51 1.95
CA GLY A 69 -2.19 -8.92 2.77
C GLY A 69 -3.52 -9.64 2.65
N ASP A 70 -3.99 -9.86 1.42
CA ASP A 70 -5.23 -10.57 1.14
C ASP A 70 -5.09 -12.06 1.48
N GLY A 71 -3.92 -12.67 1.23
CA GLY A 71 -3.63 -14.04 1.68
C GLY A 71 -3.69 -14.20 3.20
N ALA A 72 -3.16 -13.24 3.96
CA ALA A 72 -3.24 -13.21 5.41
C ALA A 72 -4.68 -12.98 5.90
N ALA A 73 -5.42 -12.06 5.28
CA ALA A 73 -6.81 -11.76 5.60
C ALA A 73 -7.75 -12.94 5.28
N ALA A 74 -7.53 -13.65 4.18
CA ALA A 74 -8.25 -14.86 3.82
C ALA A 74 -7.98 -15.99 4.82
N ASN A 75 -6.71 -16.23 5.17
CA ASN A 75 -6.38 -17.25 6.17
C ASN A 75 -6.97 -16.91 7.54
N PHE A 76 -6.91 -15.64 7.93
CA PHE A 76 -7.52 -15.12 9.14
C PHE A 76 -9.03 -15.40 9.17
N SER A 77 -9.75 -15.05 8.11
CA SER A 77 -11.20 -15.26 8.00
C SER A 77 -11.57 -16.74 8.10
N LEU A 78 -10.82 -17.62 7.43
CA LEU A 78 -11.00 -19.07 7.51
C LEU A 78 -10.75 -19.61 8.93
N SER A 79 -9.67 -19.19 9.57
CA SER A 79 -9.35 -19.60 10.95
C SER A 79 -10.38 -19.09 11.96
N CYS A 80 -10.89 -17.87 11.80
CA CYS A 80 -12.00 -17.37 12.62
C CYS A 80 -13.27 -18.21 12.42
N GLY A 81 -13.61 -18.57 11.18
CA GLY A 81 -14.75 -19.45 10.87
C GLY A 81 -14.59 -20.86 11.46
N ALA A 82 -13.36 -21.36 11.58
CA ALA A 82 -13.03 -22.63 12.22
C ALA A 82 -12.88 -22.54 13.76
N ASN A 83 -13.13 -21.38 14.37
CA ASN A 83 -12.91 -21.11 15.81
C ASN A 83 -11.45 -21.33 16.27
N GLU A 84 -10.47 -21.22 15.36
CA GLU A 84 -9.03 -21.37 15.65
C GLU A 84 -8.35 -20.02 15.91
N SER A 85 -8.64 -19.39 17.05
CA SER A 85 -8.15 -18.02 17.37
C SER A 85 -6.61 -17.87 17.29
N ASN A 86 -5.85 -18.87 17.73
CA ASN A 86 -4.37 -18.83 17.64
C ASN A 86 -3.88 -18.83 16.18
N SER A 87 -4.54 -19.60 15.31
CA SER A 87 -4.23 -19.68 13.88
C SER A 87 -4.59 -18.35 13.18
N ALA A 88 -5.70 -17.73 13.57
CA ALA A 88 -6.12 -16.41 13.11
C ALA A 88 -5.08 -15.33 13.46
N ASN A 89 -4.63 -15.27 14.72
CA ASN A 89 -3.61 -14.31 15.16
C ASN A 89 -2.27 -14.49 14.43
N LYS A 90 -1.83 -15.75 14.25
CA LYS A 90 -0.62 -16.08 13.49
C LYS A 90 -0.70 -15.64 12.04
N SER A 91 -1.89 -15.68 11.43
CA SER A 91 -2.09 -15.25 10.04
C SER A 91 -1.75 -13.77 9.85
N ILE A 92 -2.32 -12.91 10.71
CA ILE A 92 -2.07 -11.47 10.67
C ILE A 92 -0.61 -11.15 11.04
N GLY A 93 -0.09 -11.77 12.11
CA GLY A 93 1.27 -11.53 12.57
C GLY A 93 2.34 -11.97 11.56
N ASN A 94 2.18 -13.15 10.95
CA ASN A 94 3.11 -13.62 9.91
C ASN A 94 2.97 -12.79 8.62
N GLY A 95 1.75 -12.39 8.24
CA GLY A 95 1.53 -11.49 7.10
C GLY A 95 2.26 -10.15 7.29
N LEU A 96 2.15 -9.54 8.47
CA LEU A 96 2.86 -8.31 8.82
C LEU A 96 4.39 -8.49 8.73
N VAL A 97 4.92 -9.58 9.29
CA VAL A 97 6.37 -9.85 9.25
C VAL A 97 6.87 -10.08 7.83
N LEU A 98 6.10 -10.80 7.00
CA LEU A 98 6.40 -10.94 5.57
C LEU A 98 6.40 -9.61 4.84
N LEU A 99 5.39 -8.75 5.08
CA LEU A 99 5.34 -7.41 4.49
C LEU A 99 6.56 -6.58 4.87
N ILE A 100 6.98 -6.61 6.14
CA ILE A 100 8.19 -5.90 6.60
C ILE A 100 9.43 -6.42 5.87
N ILE A 101 9.65 -7.74 5.87
CA ILE A 101 10.84 -8.34 5.25
C ILE A 101 10.89 -8.05 3.76
N ILE A 102 9.81 -8.34 3.04
CA ILE A 102 9.78 -8.22 1.59
C ILE A 102 9.82 -6.77 1.15
N SER A 103 9.18 -5.85 1.87
CA SER A 103 9.22 -4.43 1.50
C SER A 103 10.58 -3.78 1.75
N VAL A 104 11.27 -4.15 2.83
CA VAL A 104 12.66 -3.71 3.08
C VAL A 104 13.61 -4.28 2.03
N LEU A 105 13.46 -5.57 1.69
CA LEU A 105 14.25 -6.20 0.64
C LEU A 105 14.01 -5.55 -0.72
N LEU A 106 12.76 -5.33 -1.10
CA LEU A 106 12.39 -4.69 -2.37
C LEU A 106 12.88 -3.24 -2.42
N SER A 107 12.80 -2.51 -1.32
CA SER A 107 13.37 -1.16 -1.19
C SER A 107 14.89 -1.16 -1.38
N ALA A 108 15.62 -2.06 -0.71
CA ALA A 108 17.06 -2.20 -0.85
C ALA A 108 17.49 -2.59 -2.27
N ILE A 109 16.81 -3.56 -2.88
CA ILE A 109 17.00 -3.92 -4.30
C ILE A 109 16.73 -2.70 -5.19
N GLY A 110 15.67 -1.95 -4.89
CA GLY A 110 15.33 -0.72 -5.58
C GLY A 110 16.47 0.29 -5.57
N PHE A 111 17.04 0.58 -4.40
CA PHE A 111 18.20 1.49 -4.27
C PHE A 111 19.42 1.01 -5.05
N VAL A 112 19.81 -0.25 -4.88
CA VAL A 112 21.04 -0.79 -5.48
C VAL A 112 20.93 -0.91 -7.00
N LEU A 113 19.74 -1.23 -7.51
CA LEU A 113 19.50 -1.49 -8.94
C LEU A 113 18.73 -0.36 -9.64
N CYS A 114 18.66 0.84 -9.05
CA CYS A 114 17.88 1.99 -9.55
C CYS A 114 18.01 2.16 -11.07
N ASP A 115 19.23 2.38 -11.58
CA ASP A 115 19.48 2.56 -13.02
C ASP A 115 19.01 1.38 -13.88
N LYS A 116 19.25 0.15 -13.42
CA LYS A 116 18.90 -1.05 -14.19
C LYS A 116 17.39 -1.24 -14.25
N ILE A 117 16.70 -0.97 -13.14
CA ILE A 117 15.24 -1.04 -13.04
C ILE A 117 14.61 0.05 -13.90
N LEU A 118 15.12 1.29 -13.85
CA LEU A 118 14.61 2.37 -14.69
C LEU A 118 14.77 2.08 -16.18
N VAL A 119 15.91 1.54 -16.60
CA VAL A 119 16.11 1.10 -18.00
C VAL A 119 15.16 -0.05 -18.36
N LEU A 120 14.99 -1.03 -17.47
CA LEU A 120 14.07 -2.16 -17.69
C LEU A 120 12.63 -1.68 -17.91
N PHE A 121 12.21 -0.63 -17.21
CA PHE A 121 10.87 -0.04 -17.34
C PHE A 121 10.76 1.04 -18.43
N GLY A 122 11.73 1.10 -19.34
CA GLY A 122 11.67 1.95 -20.54
C GLY A 122 12.33 3.32 -20.38
N GLY A 123 13.04 3.58 -19.28
CA GLY A 123 13.83 4.78 -19.10
C GLY A 123 15.04 4.83 -20.04
N ASN A 124 15.25 5.97 -20.69
CA ASN A 124 16.36 6.19 -21.61
C ASN A 124 17.37 7.18 -21.05
N LYS A 125 18.61 6.72 -20.82
CA LYS A 125 19.71 7.56 -20.32
C LYS A 125 20.10 8.71 -21.26
N ALA A 126 19.77 8.62 -22.55
CA ALA A 126 19.99 9.71 -23.50
C ALA A 126 19.08 10.92 -23.22
N GLU A 127 17.91 10.70 -22.62
CA GLU A 127 16.93 11.74 -22.26
C GLU A 127 17.25 12.34 -20.89
N LYS A 128 18.34 13.10 -20.80
CA LYS A 128 18.95 13.55 -19.53
C LYS A 128 17.98 14.18 -18.53
N ILE A 129 17.04 15.01 -19.00
CA ILE A 129 16.09 15.72 -18.12
C ILE A 129 15.10 14.71 -17.50
N MET A 130 14.41 13.92 -18.34
CA MET A 130 13.49 12.89 -17.88
C MET A 130 14.22 11.87 -16.99
N TRP A 131 15.42 11.45 -17.37
CA TRP A 131 16.24 10.52 -16.59
C TRP A 131 16.54 11.04 -15.18
N GLY A 132 16.91 12.31 -15.04
CA GLY A 132 17.15 12.93 -13.73
C GLY A 132 15.88 12.99 -12.87
N TYR A 133 14.74 13.31 -13.48
CA TYR A 133 13.45 13.25 -12.77
C TYR A 133 13.08 11.82 -12.38
N ALA A 134 13.29 10.83 -13.24
CA ALA A 134 12.98 9.43 -12.95
C ALA A 134 13.83 8.91 -11.79
N GLN A 135 15.15 9.16 -11.80
CA GLN A 135 16.03 8.77 -10.69
C GLN A 135 15.63 9.42 -9.37
N SER A 136 15.39 10.74 -9.38
CA SER A 136 15.03 11.46 -8.15
C SER A 136 13.68 11.01 -7.59
N TYR A 137 12.67 10.86 -8.45
CA TYR A 137 11.35 10.32 -8.06
C TYR A 137 11.48 8.90 -7.49
N TYR A 138 12.14 8.02 -8.24
CA TYR A 138 12.29 6.61 -7.91
C TYR A 138 12.99 6.39 -6.57
N LEU A 139 14.13 7.05 -6.35
CA LEU A 139 14.90 6.89 -5.10
C LEU A 139 14.10 7.35 -3.89
N ILE A 140 13.30 8.41 -4.04
CA ILE A 140 12.42 8.87 -2.99
C ILE A 140 11.35 7.80 -2.74
N ILE A 141 10.61 7.35 -3.77
CA ILE A 141 9.62 6.28 -3.65
C ILE A 141 10.20 5.03 -2.97
N CYS A 142 11.44 4.63 -3.27
CA CYS A 142 12.12 3.53 -2.60
C CYS A 142 12.22 3.71 -1.07
N THR A 143 12.45 4.93 -0.57
CA THR A 143 12.46 5.21 0.88
C THR A 143 11.09 4.95 1.53
N GLY A 144 10.01 5.23 0.80
CA GLY A 144 8.64 5.11 1.28
C GLY A 144 8.02 3.73 1.09
N LEU A 145 8.67 2.87 0.30
CA LEU A 145 8.15 1.58 -0.11
C LEU A 145 7.73 0.67 1.06
N PRO A 146 8.49 0.60 2.18
CA PRO A 146 8.06 -0.17 3.35
C PRO A 146 6.72 0.30 3.93
N PHE A 147 6.54 1.60 4.09
CA PHE A 147 5.29 2.16 4.62
C PHE A 147 4.12 1.91 3.67
N TYR A 148 4.35 2.10 2.37
CA TYR A 148 3.35 1.81 1.35
C TYR A 148 2.89 0.34 1.40
N MET A 149 3.83 -0.61 1.31
CA MET A 149 3.49 -2.03 1.25
C MET A 149 2.84 -2.53 2.54
N ILE A 150 3.31 -2.08 3.71
CA ILE A 150 2.70 -2.49 4.99
C ILE A 150 1.31 -1.85 5.14
N GLY A 151 1.17 -0.57 4.83
CA GLY A 151 -0.11 0.15 4.92
C GLY A 151 -1.20 -0.48 4.04
N GLN A 152 -0.85 -0.82 2.79
CA GLN A 152 -1.75 -1.47 1.84
C GLN A 152 -2.09 -2.90 2.24
N GLY A 153 -1.11 -3.69 2.65
CA GLY A 153 -1.31 -5.09 3.03
C GLY A 153 -2.13 -5.25 4.31
N LEU A 154 -1.91 -4.37 5.29
CA LEU A 154 -2.74 -4.34 6.51
C LEU A 154 -4.18 -3.92 6.24
N ASN A 155 -4.43 -3.12 5.21
CA ASN A 155 -5.77 -2.66 4.87
C ASN A 155 -6.74 -3.83 4.62
N ALA A 156 -6.26 -4.91 3.99
CA ALA A 156 -6.99 -6.16 3.82
C ALA A 156 -7.37 -6.82 5.15
N SER A 157 -6.42 -6.87 6.09
CA SER A 157 -6.61 -7.44 7.43
C SER A 157 -7.64 -6.65 8.25
N ILE A 158 -7.64 -5.31 8.14
CA ILE A 158 -8.62 -4.43 8.79
C ILE A 158 -10.03 -4.71 8.25
N ARG A 159 -10.16 -4.91 6.92
CA ARG A 159 -11.44 -5.28 6.31
C ARG A 159 -11.92 -6.63 6.79
N SER A 160 -11.06 -7.64 6.85
CA SER A 160 -11.44 -8.99 7.31
C SER A 160 -11.80 -9.02 8.80
N ASP A 161 -11.25 -8.13 9.61
CA ASP A 161 -11.64 -7.93 11.02
C ASP A 161 -13.03 -7.27 11.16
N GLY A 162 -13.67 -6.88 10.05
CA GLY A 162 -15.02 -6.32 10.04
C GLY A 162 -15.09 -4.80 10.13
N ALA A 163 -13.97 -4.09 9.92
CA ALA A 163 -13.89 -2.63 9.94
C ALA A 163 -13.57 -1.99 8.58
N PRO A 164 -14.35 -2.24 7.51
CA PRO A 164 -14.08 -1.69 6.18
C PRO A 164 -14.11 -0.16 6.13
N LYS A 165 -14.88 0.49 7.01
CA LYS A 165 -14.88 1.96 7.14
C LYS A 165 -13.55 2.49 7.66
N TYR A 166 -12.91 1.80 8.61
CA TYR A 166 -11.60 2.19 9.12
C TYR A 166 -10.52 1.99 8.05
N ALA A 167 -10.59 0.86 7.34
CA ALA A 167 -9.70 0.56 6.23
C ALA A 167 -9.79 1.63 5.11
N MET A 168 -11.01 2.05 4.78
CA MET A 168 -11.25 3.17 3.86
C MET A 168 -10.68 4.48 4.41
N PHE A 169 -10.95 4.80 5.68
CA PHE A 169 -10.48 6.02 6.31
C PHE A 169 -8.95 6.14 6.32
N SER A 170 -8.22 5.05 6.58
CA SER A 170 -6.76 5.09 6.56
C SER A 170 -6.20 5.45 5.19
N THR A 171 -6.75 4.88 4.12
CA THR A 171 -6.37 5.20 2.74
C THR A 171 -6.78 6.63 2.35
N LEU A 172 -7.99 7.05 2.73
CA LEU A 172 -8.51 8.39 2.42
C LEU A 172 -7.66 9.50 3.04
N ILE A 173 -7.26 9.36 4.31
CA ILE A 173 -6.40 10.35 4.95
C ILE A 173 -5.07 10.47 4.20
N GLY A 174 -4.44 9.35 3.84
CA GLY A 174 -3.20 9.38 3.08
C GLY A 174 -3.35 10.12 1.75
N ALA A 175 -4.42 9.84 1.01
CA ALA A 175 -4.72 10.51 -0.26
C ALA A 175 -5.00 12.02 -0.09
N ILE A 176 -5.77 12.41 0.94
CA ILE A 176 -6.06 13.82 1.22
C ILE A 176 -4.77 14.57 1.58
N ILE A 177 -3.94 13.98 2.44
CA ILE A 177 -2.64 14.56 2.81
C ILE A 177 -1.76 14.73 1.58
N ASN A 178 -1.70 13.73 0.70
CA ASN A 178 -0.96 13.83 -0.55
C ASN A 178 -1.49 14.97 -1.45
N ILE A 179 -2.81 15.01 -1.73
CA ILE A 179 -3.43 16.08 -2.55
C ILE A 179 -3.14 17.48 -2.00
N VAL A 180 -3.11 17.65 -0.68
CA VAL A 180 -2.84 18.95 -0.04
C VAL A 180 -1.35 19.29 -0.09
N LEU A 181 -0.47 18.30 0.12
CA LEU A 181 0.97 18.51 0.15
C LEU A 181 1.59 18.64 -1.25
N ASP A 182 1.02 18.02 -2.28
CA ASP A 182 1.50 18.10 -3.65
C ASP A 182 1.69 19.54 -4.12
N PRO A 183 0.67 20.43 -4.14
CA PRO A 183 0.86 21.79 -4.62
C PRO A 183 1.83 22.60 -3.75
N ILE A 184 1.94 22.28 -2.45
CA ILE A 184 2.90 22.90 -1.55
C ILE A 184 4.33 22.53 -1.96
N PHE A 185 4.63 21.24 -2.10
CA PHE A 185 5.98 20.83 -2.49
C PHE A 185 6.31 21.12 -3.96
N ILE A 186 5.36 20.96 -4.86
CA ILE A 186 5.56 21.14 -6.30
C ILE A 186 5.73 22.62 -6.62
N PHE A 187 4.84 23.50 -6.16
CA PHE A 187 4.81 24.91 -6.57
C PHE A 187 5.39 25.87 -5.54
N VAL A 188 5.08 25.71 -4.25
CA VAL A 188 5.54 26.65 -3.21
C VAL A 188 7.03 26.46 -2.94
N PHE A 189 7.50 25.21 -2.90
CA PHE A 189 8.92 24.89 -2.73
C PHE A 189 9.68 24.63 -4.04
N ASP A 190 9.01 24.76 -5.19
CA ASP A 190 9.57 24.55 -6.54
C ASP A 190 10.34 23.22 -6.69
N MET A 191 9.83 22.14 -6.07
CA MET A 191 10.50 20.84 -6.07
C MET A 191 10.08 19.96 -7.26
N GLY A 192 9.07 20.37 -8.03
CA GLY A 192 8.55 19.61 -9.17
C GLY A 192 8.27 18.14 -8.82
N VAL A 193 8.77 17.23 -9.66
CA VAL A 193 8.65 15.76 -9.49
C VAL A 193 9.15 15.26 -8.13
N ARG A 194 10.21 15.86 -7.59
CA ARG A 194 10.74 15.51 -6.28
C ARG A 194 9.74 15.82 -5.17
N GLY A 195 9.02 16.94 -5.31
CA GLY A 195 7.97 17.34 -4.38
C GLY A 195 6.80 16.36 -4.36
N ALA A 196 6.33 15.95 -5.54
CA ALA A 196 5.28 14.94 -5.71
C ALA A 196 5.63 13.61 -5.02
N ALA A 197 6.88 13.13 -5.21
CA ALA A 197 7.35 11.90 -4.56
C ALA A 197 7.32 12.01 -3.02
N ILE A 198 7.73 13.14 -2.47
CA ILE A 198 7.76 13.37 -1.01
C ILE A 198 6.34 13.43 -0.45
N ALA A 199 5.45 14.19 -1.08
CA ALA A 199 4.04 14.28 -0.70
C ALA A 199 3.36 12.90 -0.72
N THR A 200 3.63 12.11 -1.76
CA THR A 200 3.15 10.74 -1.88
C THR A 200 3.57 9.90 -0.68
N ILE A 201 4.86 9.91 -0.32
CA ILE A 201 5.38 9.10 0.78
C ILE A 201 4.83 9.55 2.12
N ILE A 202 4.70 10.86 2.34
CA ILE A 202 4.08 11.37 3.57
C ILE A 202 2.65 10.83 3.66
N GLY A 203 1.86 10.91 2.57
CA GLY A 203 0.53 10.30 2.52
C GLY A 203 0.54 8.80 2.88
N GLN A 204 1.48 8.03 2.32
CA GLN A 204 1.62 6.60 2.62
C GLN A 204 2.04 6.32 4.06
N ILE A 205 2.89 7.17 4.66
CA ILE A 205 3.25 7.08 6.07
C ILE A 205 2.00 7.27 6.94
N PHE A 206 1.12 8.21 6.62
CA PHE A 206 -0.13 8.37 7.38
C PHE A 206 -1.07 7.17 7.21
N THR A 207 -1.23 6.63 5.99
CA THR A 207 -1.97 5.38 5.77
C THR A 207 -1.40 4.26 6.63
N PHE A 208 -0.07 4.09 6.61
CA PHE A 208 0.64 3.11 7.41
C PHE A 208 0.40 3.28 8.92
N LEU A 209 0.58 4.50 9.44
CA LEU A 209 0.42 4.79 10.87
C LEU A 209 -1.00 4.47 11.35
N ILE A 210 -2.02 4.87 10.59
CA ILE A 210 -3.42 4.59 10.92
C ILE A 210 -3.69 3.08 10.88
N SER A 211 -3.16 2.37 9.88
CA SER A 211 -3.28 0.92 9.77
C SER A 211 -2.57 0.18 10.92
N ILE A 212 -1.39 0.64 11.34
CA ILE A 212 -0.66 0.08 12.50
C ILE A 212 -1.39 0.35 13.80
N VAL A 213 -2.00 1.53 13.98
CA VAL A 213 -2.82 1.81 15.16
C VAL A 213 -4.00 0.83 15.24
N TYR A 214 -4.60 0.46 14.10
CA TYR A 214 -5.69 -0.52 14.07
C TYR A 214 -5.30 -1.86 14.70
N LEU A 215 -4.05 -2.29 14.52
CA LEU A 215 -3.55 -3.55 15.07
C LEU A 215 -3.68 -3.67 16.59
N LYS A 216 -3.80 -2.55 17.31
CA LYS A 216 -3.99 -2.50 18.77
C LYS A 216 -5.46 -2.44 19.19
N ILE A 217 -6.35 -1.99 18.31
CA ILE A 217 -7.78 -1.76 18.58
C ILE A 217 -8.69 -2.75 17.85
N GLY A 218 -8.12 -3.65 17.04
CA GLY A 218 -8.82 -4.73 16.36
C GLY A 218 -9.56 -5.63 17.35
N LYS A 219 -10.71 -6.15 16.93
CA LYS A 219 -11.63 -6.85 17.84
C LYS A 219 -11.50 -8.36 17.80
N ASN A 220 -11.15 -8.93 16.64
CA ASN A 220 -11.15 -10.38 16.44
C ASN A 220 -9.74 -10.98 16.30
N PHE A 221 -8.69 -10.17 16.45
CA PHE A 221 -7.32 -10.65 16.58
C PHE A 221 -6.57 -9.94 17.71
N VAL A 222 -5.62 -10.65 18.32
CA VAL A 222 -4.69 -10.12 19.31
C VAL A 222 -3.27 -10.47 18.87
N LEU A 223 -2.47 -9.46 18.56
CA LEU A 223 -1.07 -9.66 18.21
C LEU A 223 -0.24 -9.95 19.46
N SER A 224 0.11 -11.22 19.64
CA SER A 224 1.10 -11.67 20.62
C SER A 224 2.48 -11.79 20.00
N LYS A 225 3.54 -11.82 20.83
CA LYS A 225 4.91 -12.10 20.36
C LYS A 225 5.00 -13.39 19.56
N GLU A 226 4.25 -14.42 19.97
CA GLU A 226 4.16 -15.72 19.29
C GLU A 226 3.59 -15.62 17.87
N SER A 227 2.69 -14.65 17.63
CA SER A 227 2.08 -14.40 16.33
C SER A 227 3.07 -13.84 15.31
N LEU A 228 4.13 -13.19 15.79
CA LEU A 228 5.19 -12.58 14.99
C LEU A 228 6.34 -13.54 14.66
N PHE A 229 6.41 -14.71 15.29
CA PHE A 229 7.37 -15.72 14.87
C PHE A 229 6.94 -16.36 13.55
N ILE A 230 7.85 -16.35 12.58
CA ILE A 230 7.60 -16.93 11.26
C ILE A 230 7.32 -18.43 11.41
N ASN A 231 6.18 -18.85 10.89
CA ASN A 231 5.74 -20.23 10.82
C ASN A 231 5.57 -20.63 9.36
N GLY A 232 6.44 -21.53 8.87
CA GLY A 232 6.46 -21.92 7.46
C GLY A 232 5.13 -22.47 6.93
N LYS A 233 4.33 -23.17 7.77
CA LYS A 233 3.00 -23.65 7.37
C LYS A 233 2.03 -22.49 7.15
N THR A 234 2.06 -21.50 8.04
CA THR A 234 1.22 -20.29 7.95
C THR A 234 1.62 -19.47 6.72
N VAL A 235 2.92 -19.22 6.53
CA VAL A 235 3.45 -18.49 5.36
C VAL A 235 3.04 -19.16 4.05
N LYS A 236 3.19 -20.49 3.93
CA LYS A 236 2.78 -21.22 2.73
C LYS A 236 1.29 -21.05 2.44
N LYS A 237 0.46 -21.05 3.48
CA LYS A 237 -0.99 -20.84 3.34
C LYS A 237 -1.32 -19.40 2.93
N ILE A 238 -0.65 -18.40 3.50
CA ILE A 238 -0.78 -16.99 3.11
C ILE A 238 -0.47 -16.83 1.62
N ILE A 239 0.68 -17.31 1.17
CA ILE A 239 1.11 -17.18 -0.24
C ILE A 239 0.13 -17.91 -1.18
N TYR A 240 -0.30 -19.13 -0.81
CA TYR A 240 -1.24 -19.90 -1.62
C TYR A 240 -2.60 -19.22 -1.74
N LEU A 241 -3.17 -18.73 -0.63
CA LEU A 241 -4.46 -18.04 -0.64
C LEU A 241 -4.39 -16.70 -1.35
N GLY A 242 -3.27 -15.98 -1.21
CA GLY A 242 -3.02 -14.73 -1.90
C GLY A 242 -2.79 -14.87 -3.40
N TRP A 243 -2.37 -16.06 -3.87
CA TRP A 243 -2.27 -16.36 -5.30
C TRP A 243 -3.64 -16.69 -5.93
N LEU A 244 -4.57 -17.20 -5.13
CA LEU A 244 -5.92 -17.58 -5.58
C LEU A 244 -6.90 -16.39 -5.65
N HIS A 245 -6.55 -15.25 -5.04
CA HIS A 245 -7.32 -14.01 -5.04
C HIS A 245 -6.73 -13.04 -6.06
#